data_AF-A0A7X3CP49-F1
#
_entry.id   AF-A0A7X3CP49-F1
#
_cell.length_a   1.000
_cell.length_b   1.000
_cell.length_c   1.000
_cell.angle_alpha   90.00
_cell.angle_beta   90.00
_cell.angle_gamma   90.00
#
_symmetry.space_group_name_H-M   'P 1'
#
loop_
_entity.id
_entity.type
_entity.pdbx_description
1 polymer ?
#
loop_
_entity_poly.entity_id
_entity_poly.type
_entity_poly.pdbx_seq_one_letter_code
_entity_poly.pdbx_strand_id
1 'polypeptide(L)'
;MSRRFVIEAVMVAIYGELLAPGSPVEYIVPYTTVMELYEFQSSPEPLMHDPADDLHVKNKINELIAYLEEPLNRKKLERALSIPWAKSPSILLGENVSWTVVNALDNEQYGEFLDPIETEIVLTAQREGAPVLTDQLELIRRIIEAEVPVQVFDIQDFEFAMEDSIFTNNKP
;
A
#
# COMPACT_ATOMS: atom_id res chain seq x y z
N MET A 1 3.21 4.83 -19.22
CA MET A 1 3.59 3.74 -18.30
C MET A 1 2.62 3.82 -17.12
N SER A 2 2.26 2.71 -16.48
CA SER A 2 1.48 2.78 -15.25
C SER A 2 2.29 3.49 -14.19
N ARG A 3 1.67 4.43 -13.46
CA ARG A 3 2.25 5.01 -12.25
C ARG A 3 2.33 3.92 -11.19
N ARG A 4 3.34 3.96 -10.31
CA ARG A 4 3.56 2.90 -9.32
C ARG A 4 3.80 3.53 -7.96
N PHE A 5 3.11 3.04 -6.94
CA PHE A 5 3.29 3.48 -5.56
C PHE A 5 3.37 2.26 -4.64
N VAL A 6 4.19 2.36 -3.60
CA VAL A 6 4.13 1.44 -2.46
C VAL A 6 3.21 2.03 -1.42
N ILE A 7 2.20 1.26 -0.99
CA ILE A 7 1.19 1.72 -0.04
C ILE A 7 0.80 0.61 0.93
N GLU A 8 0.11 0.99 2.00
CA GLU A 8 -0.59 0.03 2.87
C GLU A 8 -1.91 -0.43 2.24
N ALA A 9 -2.32 -1.66 2.52
CA ALA A 9 -3.54 -2.21 1.95
C ALA A 9 -4.80 -1.44 2.36
N VAL A 10 -4.82 -0.93 3.59
CA VAL A 10 -5.97 -0.20 4.15
C VAL A 10 -6.24 1.11 3.42
N MET A 11 -5.21 1.75 2.88
CA MET A 11 -5.34 3.01 2.13
C MET A 11 -6.30 2.87 0.94
N VAL A 12 -6.22 1.76 0.21
CA VAL A 12 -7.09 1.49 -0.95
C VAL A 12 -8.56 1.33 -0.55
N ALA A 13 -8.82 0.81 0.66
CA ALA A 13 -10.18 0.65 1.17
C ALA A 13 -10.81 1.99 1.56
N ILE A 14 -10.01 2.88 2.15
CA ILE A 14 -10.48 4.13 2.75
C ILE A 14 -10.56 5.26 1.73
N TYR A 15 -9.56 5.38 0.85
CA TYR A 15 -9.45 6.49 -0.09
C TYR A 15 -10.05 6.13 -1.45
N GLY A 16 -11.31 6.50 -1.65
CA GLY A 16 -12.04 6.23 -2.90
C GLY A 16 -11.39 6.82 -4.15
N GLU A 17 -10.63 7.91 -4.03
CA GLU A 17 -9.87 8.51 -5.13
C GLU A 17 -8.79 7.56 -5.67
N LEU A 18 -8.21 6.72 -4.80
CA LEU A 18 -7.22 5.72 -5.22
C LEU A 18 -7.84 4.65 -6.13
N LEU A 19 -9.15 4.46 -6.08
CA LEU A 19 -9.90 3.50 -6.91
C LEU A 19 -10.32 4.08 -8.28
N ALA A 20 -10.25 5.40 -8.46
CA ALA A 20 -10.70 6.08 -9.68
C ALA A 20 -9.70 7.12 -10.20
N PRO A 21 -8.40 6.77 -10.38
CA PRO A 21 -7.40 7.71 -10.86
C PRO A 21 -7.64 8.10 -12.33
N GLY A 22 -7.23 9.32 -12.69
CA GLY A 22 -7.28 9.83 -14.06
C GLY A 22 -6.35 9.11 -15.06
N SER A 23 -5.48 8.23 -14.58
CA SER A 23 -4.56 7.43 -15.40
C SER A 23 -4.23 6.10 -14.72
N PRO A 24 -3.75 5.08 -15.46
CA PRO A 24 -3.43 3.78 -14.89
C PRO A 24 -2.38 3.86 -13.77
N VAL A 25 -2.69 3.22 -12.64
CA VAL A 25 -1.85 3.11 -11.46
C VAL A 25 -1.71 1.66 -11.03
N GLU A 26 -0.52 1.33 -10.53
CA GLU A 26 -0.20 0.08 -9.85
C GLU A 26 0.13 0.41 -8.40
N TYR A 27 -0.63 -0.17 -7.48
CA TYR A 27 -0.27 -0.18 -6.07
C TYR A 27 0.51 -1.46 -5.77
N ILE A 28 1.65 -1.29 -5.14
CA ILE A 28 2.53 -2.36 -4.69
C ILE A 28 2.37 -2.45 -3.18
N VAL A 29 1.94 -3.60 -2.67
CA VAL A 29 1.50 -3.69 -1.28
C VAL A 29 2.19 -4.83 -0.56
N PRO A 30 2.92 -4.55 0.53
CA PRO A 30 3.47 -5.58 1.40
C PRO A 30 2.36 -6.48 1.95
N TYR A 31 2.58 -7.79 1.93
CA TYR A 31 1.60 -8.78 2.36
C TYR A 31 1.19 -8.63 3.83
N THR A 32 2.10 -8.18 4.69
CA THR A 32 1.81 -7.86 6.10
C THR A 32 0.70 -6.84 6.25
N THR A 33 0.68 -5.78 5.43
CA THR A 33 -0.42 -4.80 5.43
C THR A 33 -1.75 -5.39 4.95
N VAL A 34 -1.70 -6.45 4.11
CA VAL A 34 -2.90 -7.21 3.76
C VAL A 34 -3.40 -8.02 4.97
N MET A 35 -2.50 -8.52 5.82
CA MET A 35 -2.86 -9.20 7.07
C MET A 35 -3.52 -8.25 8.08
N GLU A 36 -3.06 -7.01 8.16
CA GLU A 36 -3.70 -5.99 9.01
C GLU A 36 -5.19 -5.79 8.69
N LEU A 37 -5.61 -5.93 7.43
CA LEU A 37 -7.03 -5.88 7.09
C LEU A 37 -7.86 -6.93 7.84
N TYR A 38 -7.33 -8.15 7.97
CA TYR A 38 -8.00 -9.24 8.70
C TYR A 38 -7.97 -9.01 10.22
N GLU A 39 -6.92 -8.35 10.72
CA GLU A 39 -6.86 -7.91 12.11
C GLU A 39 -7.93 -6.84 12.39
N PHE A 40 -8.07 -5.84 11.51
CA PHE A 40 -9.12 -4.82 11.62
C PHE A 40 -10.53 -5.40 11.54
N GLN A 41 -10.76 -6.41 10.68
CA GLN A 41 -12.05 -7.09 10.59
C GLN A 41 -12.44 -7.79 11.90
N SER A 42 -11.47 -8.35 12.62
CA SER A 42 -11.71 -9.12 13.85
C SER A 42 -11.60 -8.30 15.13
N SER A 43 -11.02 -7.10 15.05
CA SER A 43 -10.84 -6.20 16.20
C SER A 43 -12.16 -5.54 16.66
N PRO A 44 -12.45 -5.54 17.96
CA PRO A 44 -13.56 -4.76 18.52
C PRO A 44 -13.25 -3.26 18.63
N GLU A 45 -11.99 -2.86 18.41
CA GLU A 45 -11.57 -1.46 18.56
C GLU A 45 -12.10 -0.59 17.41
N PRO A 46 -12.44 0.68 17.69
CA PRO A 46 -12.79 1.63 16.65
C PRO A 46 -11.54 2.04 15.85
N LEU A 47 -11.65 2.03 14.53
CA LEU A 47 -10.67 2.56 13.58
C LEU A 47 -10.82 4.08 13.43
N MET A 48 -12.03 4.61 13.63
CA MET A 48 -12.33 6.04 13.57
C MET A 48 -13.00 6.53 14.85
N HIS A 49 -12.80 7.80 15.21
CA HIS A 49 -13.42 8.40 16.39
C HIS A 49 -14.95 8.54 16.25
N ASP A 50 -15.41 8.91 15.05
CA ASP A 50 -16.83 8.98 14.74
C ASP A 50 -17.39 7.57 14.43
N PRO A 51 -18.48 7.13 15.10
CA PRO A 51 -19.03 5.79 14.90
C PRO A 51 -19.58 5.53 13.49
N ALA A 52 -20.06 6.55 12.77
CA ALA A 52 -20.57 6.38 11.42
C ALA A 52 -19.41 6.19 10.43
N ASP A 53 -18.34 6.97 10.59
CA ASP A 53 -17.11 6.82 9.82
C ASP A 53 -16.43 5.47 10.12
N ASP A 54 -16.40 5.03 11.39
CA ASP A 54 -15.87 3.72 11.78
C ASP A 54 -16.60 2.58 11.07
N LEU A 55 -17.94 2.60 11.11
CA LEU A 55 -18.76 1.61 10.42
C LEU A 55 -18.53 1.65 8.91
N HIS A 56 -18.40 2.84 8.32
CA HIS A 56 -18.14 3.00 6.89
C HIS A 56 -16.81 2.35 6.50
N VAL A 57 -15.72 2.68 7.21
CA VAL A 57 -14.38 2.14 6.96
C VAL A 57 -14.35 0.63 7.15
N LYS A 58 -14.95 0.10 8.23
CA LYS A 58 -15.04 -1.36 8.45
C LYS A 58 -15.78 -2.07 7.31
N ASN A 59 -16.86 -1.48 6.80
CA ASN A 59 -17.56 -2.05 5.64
C ASN A 59 -16.66 -2.08 4.39
N LYS A 60 -15.89 -1.01 4.13
CA LYS A 60 -14.95 -0.95 3.01
C LYS A 60 -13.83 -1.99 3.12
N ILE A 61 -13.27 -2.17 4.31
CA ILE A 61 -12.29 -3.23 4.59
C ILE A 61 -12.90 -4.61 4.30
N ASN A 62 -14.14 -4.86 4.75
CA ASN A 62 -14.82 -6.13 4.50
C ASN A 62 -15.09 -6.39 3.00
N GLU A 63 -15.45 -5.35 2.23
CA GLU A 63 -15.60 -5.45 0.78
C GLU A 63 -14.26 -5.85 0.12
N LEU A 64 -13.16 -5.24 0.55
CA LEU A 64 -11.83 -5.54 0.04
C LEU A 64 -11.37 -6.96 0.39
N ILE A 65 -11.57 -7.40 1.62
CA ILE A 65 -11.28 -8.77 2.06
C ILE A 65 -12.08 -9.78 1.23
N ALA A 66 -13.39 -9.58 1.09
CA ALA A 66 -14.24 -10.47 0.31
C ALA A 66 -13.75 -10.60 -1.14
N TYR A 67 -13.30 -9.48 -1.75
CA TYR A 67 -12.73 -9.47 -3.08
C TYR A 67 -11.39 -10.23 -3.17
N LEU A 68 -10.52 -10.08 -2.17
CA LEU A 68 -9.24 -10.80 -2.09
C LEU A 68 -9.44 -12.31 -1.86
N GLU A 69 -10.50 -12.71 -1.18
CA GLU A 69 -10.85 -14.11 -0.90
C GLU A 69 -11.45 -14.86 -2.09
N GLU A 70 -11.84 -14.15 -3.16
CA GLU A 70 -12.28 -14.79 -4.39
C GLU A 70 -11.24 -15.80 -4.89
N PRO A 71 -11.64 -16.99 -5.37
CA PRO A 71 -10.71 -18.10 -5.61
C PRO A 71 -9.50 -17.76 -6.49
N LEU A 72 -9.68 -16.87 -7.48
CA LEU A 72 -8.60 -16.43 -8.36
C LEU A 72 -7.64 -15.48 -7.65
N ASN A 73 -8.15 -14.51 -6.90
CA ASN A 73 -7.35 -13.51 -6.19
C ASN A 73 -6.59 -14.15 -5.03
N ARG A 74 -7.26 -15.02 -4.25
CA ARG A 74 -6.60 -15.81 -3.20
C ARG A 74 -5.43 -16.62 -3.74
N LYS A 75 -5.62 -17.28 -4.89
CA LYS A 75 -4.54 -18.03 -5.56
C LYS A 75 -3.40 -17.12 -6.03
N LYS A 76 -3.67 -15.87 -6.42
CA LYS A 76 -2.62 -14.89 -6.76
C LYS A 76 -1.84 -14.47 -5.51
N LEU A 77 -2.52 -14.23 -4.39
CA LEU A 77 -1.89 -13.91 -3.11
C LEU A 77 -0.99 -15.04 -2.61
N GLU A 78 -1.48 -16.28 -2.61
CA GLU A 78 -0.72 -17.48 -2.22
C GLU A 78 0.61 -17.61 -3.00
N ARG A 79 0.63 -17.17 -4.26
CA ARG A 79 1.86 -17.21 -5.09
C ARG A 79 2.90 -16.19 -4.65
N ALA A 80 2.50 -15.04 -4.12
CA ALA A 80 3.42 -14.06 -3.56
C ALA A 80 4.19 -14.65 -2.37
N LEU A 81 3.56 -15.52 -1.59
CA LEU A 81 4.14 -16.12 -0.37
C LEU A 81 5.17 -17.22 -0.60
N SER A 82 5.47 -17.55 -1.86
CA SER A 82 6.33 -18.70 -2.19
C SER A 82 7.79 -18.50 -1.75
N ILE A 83 8.31 -17.29 -1.86
CA ILE A 83 9.67 -16.89 -1.43
C ILE A 83 9.67 -15.44 -0.97
N PRO A 84 10.65 -14.99 -0.18
CA PRO A 84 10.82 -13.58 0.13
C PRO A 84 10.91 -12.75 -1.15
N TRP A 85 10.21 -11.62 -1.16
CA TRP A 85 10.09 -10.68 -2.27
C TRP A 85 9.42 -11.22 -3.54
N ALA A 86 8.78 -12.38 -3.50
CA ALA A 86 7.91 -12.79 -4.59
C ALA A 86 6.69 -11.86 -4.68
N LYS A 87 6.24 -11.65 -5.92
CA LYS A 87 5.10 -10.80 -6.25
C LYS A 87 3.94 -11.63 -6.74
N SER A 88 2.72 -11.25 -6.35
CA SER A 88 1.51 -11.81 -6.94
C SER A 88 1.43 -11.39 -8.42
N PRO A 89 0.73 -12.16 -9.26
CA PRO A 89 0.13 -11.57 -10.46
C PRO A 89 -0.79 -10.41 -10.06
N SER A 90 -0.93 -9.41 -10.94
CA SER A 90 -1.76 -8.24 -10.66
C SER A 90 -3.23 -8.62 -10.41
N ILE A 91 -3.79 -8.04 -9.36
CA ILE A 91 -5.21 -8.09 -8.99
C ILE A 91 -5.81 -6.77 -9.46
N LEU A 92 -6.89 -6.79 -10.24
CA LEU A 92 -7.45 -5.58 -10.82
C LEU A 92 -8.49 -4.99 -9.87
N LEU A 93 -8.43 -3.70 -9.61
CA LEU A 93 -9.40 -2.97 -8.79
C LEU A 93 -10.13 -1.96 -9.67
N GLY A 94 -10.97 -2.45 -10.57
CA GLY A 94 -11.58 -1.63 -11.61
C GLY A 94 -10.71 -1.51 -12.87
N GLU A 95 -10.88 -0.44 -13.63
CA GLU A 95 -10.28 -0.31 -14.98
C GLU A 95 -8.84 0.22 -14.95
N ASN A 96 -8.57 1.22 -14.11
CA ASN A 96 -7.29 1.93 -14.09
C ASN A 96 -6.39 1.54 -12.90
N VAL A 97 -6.84 0.67 -12.01
CA VAL A 97 -6.10 0.32 -10.80
C VAL A 97 -5.72 -1.15 -10.84
N SER A 98 -4.43 -1.40 -10.62
CA SER A 98 -3.90 -2.73 -10.44
C SER A 98 -3.17 -2.84 -9.12
N TRP A 99 -3.20 -4.02 -8.54
CA TRP A 99 -2.70 -4.29 -7.21
C TRP A 99 -1.74 -5.48 -7.26
N THR A 100 -0.51 -5.27 -6.81
CA THR A 100 0.55 -6.28 -6.78
C THR A 100 1.00 -6.47 -5.35
N VAL A 101 0.74 -7.65 -4.79
CA VAL A 101 1.13 -7.97 -3.41
C VAL A 101 2.53 -8.55 -3.39
N VAL A 102 3.36 -8.06 -2.48
CA VAL A 102 4.77 -8.47 -2.31
C VAL A 102 4.92 -9.17 -0.97
N ASN A 103 5.54 -10.34 -0.96
CA ASN A 103 5.97 -11.00 0.28
C ASN A 103 7.24 -10.31 0.80
N ALA A 104 7.09 -9.07 1.26
CA ALA A 104 8.16 -8.28 1.84
C ALA A 104 8.70 -8.97 3.09
N LEU A 105 9.95 -8.65 3.44
CA LEU A 105 10.59 -9.19 4.62
C LEU A 105 11.32 -8.07 5.33
N ASP A 106 10.93 -7.82 6.58
CA ASP A 106 11.69 -6.99 7.49
C ASP A 106 13.08 -7.60 7.73
N ASN A 107 14.11 -6.77 7.61
CA ASN A 107 15.52 -7.09 7.85
C ASN A 107 16.13 -6.28 9.01
N GLU A 108 15.29 -5.58 9.78
CA GLU A 108 15.61 -4.68 10.90
C GLU A 108 16.47 -3.47 10.51
N GLN A 109 16.70 -3.21 9.21
CA GLN A 109 17.60 -2.15 8.74
C GLN A 109 17.24 -0.77 9.27
N TYR A 110 15.96 -0.50 9.49
CA TYR A 110 15.45 0.78 10.00
C TYR A 110 14.72 0.63 11.34
N GLY A 111 14.89 -0.50 12.04
CA GLY A 111 14.15 -0.83 13.26
C GLY A 111 14.35 0.12 14.45
N GLU A 112 15.31 1.05 14.38
CA GLU A 112 15.46 2.13 15.37
C GLU A 112 14.40 3.23 15.23
N PHE A 113 13.87 3.43 14.01
CA PHE A 113 12.96 4.53 13.67
C PHE A 113 11.62 4.05 13.17
N LEU A 114 11.60 2.92 12.46
CA LEU A 114 10.44 2.35 11.81
C LEU A 114 10.05 1.05 12.51
N ASP A 115 8.75 0.82 12.65
CA ASP A 115 8.26 -0.50 13.04
C ASP A 115 8.45 -1.53 11.90
N PRO A 116 8.16 -2.82 12.14
CA PRO A 116 8.35 -3.84 11.11
C PRO A 116 7.57 -3.62 9.82
N ILE A 117 6.34 -3.11 9.90
CA ILE A 117 5.47 -2.88 8.73
C ILE A 117 5.97 -1.67 7.95
N GLU A 118 6.28 -0.58 8.65
CA GLU A 118 6.91 0.61 8.09
C GLU A 118 8.24 0.26 7.40
N THR A 119 9.04 -0.62 8.02
CA THR A 119 10.29 -1.12 7.45
C THR A 119 10.05 -1.91 6.15
N GLU A 120 9.06 -2.80 6.13
CA GLU A 120 8.69 -3.53 4.90
C GLU A 120 8.22 -2.61 3.77
N ILE A 121 7.46 -1.55 4.09
CA ILE A 121 7.01 -0.54 3.12
C ILE A 121 8.22 0.14 2.47
N VAL A 122 9.15 0.66 3.27
CA VAL A 122 10.30 1.39 2.71
C VAL A 122 11.25 0.48 1.95
N LEU A 123 11.49 -0.75 2.42
CA LEU A 123 12.32 -1.72 1.72
C LEU A 123 11.68 -2.14 0.39
N THR A 124 10.35 -2.26 0.35
CA THR A 124 9.60 -2.52 -0.88
C THR A 124 9.75 -1.35 -1.85
N ALA A 125 9.64 -0.11 -1.38
CA ALA A 125 9.82 1.11 -2.17
C ALA A 125 11.23 1.21 -2.77
N GLN A 126 12.26 0.94 -1.97
CA GLN A 126 13.65 0.90 -2.44
C GLN A 126 13.86 -0.15 -3.52
N ARG A 127 13.32 -1.35 -3.31
CA ARG A 127 13.49 -2.47 -4.24
C ARG A 127 12.77 -2.25 -5.57
N GLU A 128 11.59 -1.63 -5.53
CA GLU A 128 10.76 -1.41 -6.72
C GLU A 128 11.06 -0.08 -7.43
N GLY A 129 11.88 0.79 -6.82
CA GLY A 129 12.15 2.12 -7.34
C GLY A 129 10.87 2.96 -7.46
N ALA A 130 9.94 2.77 -6.53
CA ALA A 130 8.63 3.41 -6.53
C ALA A 130 8.45 4.24 -5.24
N PRO A 131 7.80 5.42 -5.33
CA PRO A 131 7.52 6.23 -4.15
C PRO A 131 6.56 5.54 -3.18
N VAL A 132 6.68 5.88 -1.91
CA VAL A 132 5.69 5.57 -0.87
C VAL A 132 4.55 6.60 -0.98
N LEU A 133 3.31 6.15 -0.87
CA LEU A 133 2.13 7.01 -0.74
C LEU A 133 1.39 6.63 0.55
N THR A 134 1.19 7.58 1.45
CA THR A 134 0.61 7.36 2.78
C THR A 134 -0.12 8.61 3.26
N ASP A 135 -1.05 8.47 4.21
CA ASP A 135 -1.65 9.58 4.98
C ASP A 135 -0.99 9.76 6.36
N GLN A 136 -0.04 8.89 6.71
CA GLN A 136 0.59 8.86 8.03
C GLN A 136 1.74 9.87 8.12
N LEU A 137 1.46 11.08 8.61
CA LEU A 137 2.48 12.12 8.78
C LEU A 137 3.66 11.69 9.66
N GLU A 138 3.43 10.84 10.66
CA GLU A 138 4.50 10.31 11.52
C GLU A 138 5.42 9.34 10.75
N LEU A 139 4.88 8.51 9.85
CA LEU A 139 5.68 7.66 8.97
C LEU A 139 6.55 8.53 8.04
N ILE A 140 5.96 9.54 7.39
CA ILE A 140 6.71 10.48 6.54
C ILE A 140 7.88 11.09 7.31
N ARG A 141 7.62 11.53 8.55
CA ARG A 141 8.64 12.10 9.42
C ARG A 141 9.75 11.10 9.76
N ARG A 142 9.40 9.87 10.16
CA ARG A 142 10.39 8.82 10.49
C ARG A 142 11.23 8.42 9.28
N ILE A 143 10.65 8.35 8.09
CA ILE A 143 11.38 8.12 6.83
C ILE A 143 12.46 9.19 6.62
N ILE A 144 12.12 10.46 6.87
CA ILE A 144 13.06 11.58 6.76
C ILE A 144 14.14 11.50 7.85
N GLU A 145 13.75 11.27 9.12
CA GLU A 145 14.68 11.19 10.25
C GLU A 145 15.67 10.01 10.12
N ALA A 146 15.23 8.89 9.57
CA ALA A 146 16.05 7.72 9.28
C ALA A 146 16.87 7.84 7.97
N GLU A 147 16.78 8.98 7.27
CA GLU A 147 17.45 9.25 5.99
C GLU A 147 17.23 8.14 4.94
N VAL A 148 16.03 7.55 4.93
CA VAL A 148 15.68 6.47 4.00
C VAL A 148 15.62 7.05 2.58
N PRO A 149 16.38 6.49 1.61
CA PRO A 149 16.46 7.05 0.26
C PRO A 149 15.28 6.59 -0.60
N VAL A 150 14.07 7.00 -0.21
CA VAL A 150 12.82 6.81 -0.95
C VAL A 150 12.09 8.14 -1.09
N GLN A 151 11.35 8.29 -2.18
CA GLN A 151 10.40 9.40 -2.29
C GLN A 151 9.13 9.02 -1.54
N VAL A 152 8.54 9.97 -0.82
CA VAL A 152 7.29 9.80 -0.11
C VAL A 152 6.33 10.92 -0.48
N PHE A 153 5.08 10.59 -0.71
CA PHE A 153 3.99 11.52 -0.96
C PHE A 153 2.92 11.36 0.11
N ASP A 154 2.39 12.49 0.57
CA ASP A 154 1.13 12.49 1.31
C ASP A 154 -0.02 12.17 0.35
N ILE A 155 -1.05 11.47 0.82
CA ILE A 155 -2.23 11.15 0.04
C ILE A 155 -2.90 12.40 -0.56
N GLN A 156 -2.85 13.53 0.15
CA GLN A 156 -3.40 14.81 -0.31
C GLN A 156 -2.70 15.34 -1.57
N ASP A 157 -1.47 14.89 -1.81
CA ASP A 157 -0.67 15.23 -2.98
C ASP A 157 -0.77 14.17 -4.10
N PHE A 158 -1.70 13.21 -4.01
CA PHE A 158 -1.80 12.10 -4.97
C PHE A 158 -1.93 12.55 -6.43
N GLU A 159 -2.78 13.53 -6.72
CA GLU A 159 -2.95 14.06 -8.10
C GLU A 159 -1.66 14.68 -8.64
N PHE A 160 -0.93 15.41 -7.79
CA PHE A 160 0.38 15.92 -8.15
C PHE A 160 1.37 14.77 -8.37
N ALA A 161 1.38 13.79 -7.46
CA ALA A 161 2.23 12.60 -7.53
C ALA A 161 1.94 11.74 -8.77
N MET A 162 0.77 11.87 -9.40
CA MET A 162 0.41 11.18 -10.64
C MET A 162 0.95 11.88 -11.90
N GLU A 163 1.44 13.12 -11.81
CA GLU A 163 1.93 13.89 -12.95
C GLU A 163 3.17 13.28 -13.63
N ASP A 164 3.24 13.42 -14.95
CA ASP A 164 4.26 12.81 -15.80
C ASP A 164 5.69 13.31 -15.56
N SER A 165 5.84 14.55 -15.09
CA SER A 165 7.11 15.22 -14.84
C SER A 165 7.93 14.55 -13.73
N ILE A 166 7.26 13.90 -12.77
CA ILE A 166 7.90 13.35 -11.57
C ILE A 166 8.69 12.08 -11.88
N PHE A 167 8.16 11.22 -12.75
CA PHE A 167 8.79 9.92 -13.06
C PHE A 167 9.69 9.96 -14.30
N THR A 168 9.69 11.07 -15.04
CA THR A 168 10.52 11.24 -16.23
C THR A 168 11.93 11.75 -15.92
N ASN A 169 12.18 12.25 -14.71
CA ASN A 169 13.52 12.70 -14.27
C ASN A 169 14.49 11.57 -13.89
N ASN A 170 14.05 10.31 -13.86
CA ASN A 170 14.90 9.13 -13.65
C ASN A 170 15.41 8.55 -14.98
N LYS A 171 16.05 9.37 -15.82
CA LYS A 171 16.92 8.87 -16.90
C LYS A 171 18.39 9.07 -16.51
N PRO A 172 19.23 8.03 -16.58
CA PRO A 172 20.68 8.19 -16.47
C PRO A 172 21.23 9.04 -17.63
#